data_AF-A0A8T4SLK6-F1
#
_entry.id   AF-A0A8T4SLK6-F1
#
_cell.length_a   1.000
_cell.length_b   1.000
_cell.length_c   1.000
_cell.angle_alpha   90.00
_cell.angle_beta   90.00
_cell.angle_gamma   90.00
#
_symmetry.space_group_name_H-M   'P 1'
#
loop_
_entity.id
_entity.type
_entity.pdbx_description
1 polymer ?
#
loop_
_entity_poly.entity_id
_entity_poly.type
_entity_poly.pdbx_seq_one_letter_code
_entity_poly.pdbx_strand_id
1 'polypeptide(L)'
;MNDLTQYTLVAERTNPRMLTAYNPLHPAVLRLVYEVIEKCTKEKIETTMSFLTPLKAVLPQLLEKRLSSVTLQADRINEIGKLIAEAEK
;
A
#
# COMPACT_ATOMS: atom_id res chain seq x y z
N MET A 1 -0.68 -1.89 6.07
CA MET A 1 -1.94 -1.46 5.41
C MET A 1 -3.19 -1.92 6.12
N ASN A 2 -3.21 -3.19 6.55
CA ASN A 2 -4.31 -3.78 7.29
C ASN A 2 -4.80 -2.92 8.46
N ASP A 3 -3.91 -2.60 9.40
CA ASP A 3 -4.25 -1.86 10.61
C ASP A 3 -4.36 -0.35 10.37
N LEU A 4 -3.51 0.20 9.50
CA LEU A 4 -3.59 1.60 9.09
C LEU A 4 -5.01 1.93 8.56
N THR A 5 -5.54 1.11 7.66
CA THR A 5 -6.91 1.30 7.13
C THR A 5 -7.96 1.22 8.25
N GLN A 6 -7.84 0.22 9.13
CA GLN A 6 -8.80 0.00 10.21
C GLN A 6 -8.83 1.16 11.21
N TYR A 7 -7.67 1.67 11.62
CA TYR A 7 -7.58 2.79 12.56
C TYR A 7 -7.92 4.13 11.91
N THR A 8 -7.58 4.33 10.64
CA THR A 8 -7.91 5.58 9.93
C THR A 8 -9.41 5.69 9.64
N LEU A 9 -10.08 4.60 9.28
CA LEU A 9 -11.49 4.62 8.88
C LEU A 9 -12.45 4.17 9.99
N VAL A 10 -11.93 3.75 11.15
CA VAL A 10 -12.71 3.13 12.23
C VAL A 10 -13.53 1.94 11.69
N ALA A 11 -12.92 1.18 10.77
CA ALA A 11 -13.56 0.10 10.03
C ALA A 11 -12.90 -1.24 10.38
N GLU A 12 -13.52 -2.01 11.26
CA GLU A 12 -13.01 -3.30 11.70
C GLU A 12 -13.18 -4.37 10.60
N ARG A 13 -12.07 -4.88 10.06
CA ARG A 13 -12.07 -5.83 8.92
C ARG A 13 -12.65 -7.21 9.23
N THR A 14 -12.71 -7.58 10.51
CA THR A 14 -13.29 -8.85 10.98
C THR A 14 -14.78 -8.75 11.29
N ASN A 15 -15.34 -7.53 11.31
CA ASN A 15 -16.74 -7.31 11.61
C ASN A 15 -17.56 -7.25 10.31
N PRO A 16 -18.46 -8.22 10.05
CA PRO A 16 -19.24 -8.27 8.81
C PRO A 16 -20.07 -7.01 8.55
N ARG A 17 -20.49 -6.30 9.60
CA ARG A 17 -21.29 -5.06 9.49
C ARG A 17 -20.48 -3.87 8.99
N MET A 18 -19.15 -3.93 9.08
CA MET A 18 -18.22 -2.84 8.76
C MET A 18 -17.39 -3.12 7.50
N LEU A 19 -17.57 -4.28 6.85
CA LEU A 19 -16.80 -4.67 5.67
C LEU A 19 -16.90 -3.66 4.52
N THR A 20 -18.06 -3.03 4.34
CA THR A 20 -18.27 -2.00 3.31
C THR A 20 -17.53 -0.69 3.60
N ALA A 21 -17.22 -0.41 4.87
CA ALA A 21 -16.47 0.77 5.28
C ALA A 21 -14.95 0.54 5.20
N TYR A 22 -14.49 -0.72 5.15
CA TYR A 22 -13.08 -1.04 5.05
C TYR A 22 -12.56 -0.84 3.62
N ASN A 23 -11.84 0.26 3.39
CA ASN A 23 -11.29 0.57 2.06
C ASN A 23 -9.82 1.04 2.13
N PRO A 24 -8.85 0.17 1.81
CA PRO A 24 -7.42 0.55 1.76
C PRO A 24 -7.08 1.59 0.69
N LEU A 25 -7.94 1.77 -0.33
CA LEU A 25 -7.80 2.79 -1.38
C LEU A 25 -8.53 4.09 -1.03
N HIS A 26 -9.06 4.23 0.19
CA HIS A 26 -9.70 5.47 0.60
C HIS A 26 -8.70 6.64 0.55
N PRO A 27 -9.07 7.82 0.03
CA PRO A 27 -8.13 8.95 -0.13
C PRO A 27 -7.40 9.35 1.16
N ALA A 28 -8.08 9.27 2.31
CA ALA A 28 -7.45 9.54 3.61
C ALA A 28 -6.33 8.54 3.95
N VAL A 29 -6.51 7.25 3.61
CA VAL A 29 -5.50 6.21 3.85
C VAL A 29 -4.33 6.39 2.89
N LEU A 30 -4.61 6.61 1.60
CA LEU A 30 -3.56 6.84 0.59
C LEU A 30 -2.72 8.09 0.91
N ARG A 31 -3.35 9.17 1.38
CA ARG A 31 -2.65 10.38 1.83
C ARG A 31 -1.63 10.07 2.92
N LEU A 32 -2.02 9.31 3.95
CA LEU A 32 -1.12 8.92 5.04
C LEU A 32 0.04 8.05 4.53
N VAL A 33 -0.24 7.10 3.64
CA VAL A 33 0.78 6.25 3.03
C VAL A 33 1.80 7.08 2.25
N TYR A 34 1.33 7.99 1.39
CA TYR A 34 2.21 8.84 0.61
C TYR A 34 3.04 9.78 1.47
N GLU A 35 2.44 10.37 2.51
CA GLU A 35 3.14 11.26 3.44
C GLU A 35 4.28 10.54 4.18
N VAL A 36 4.02 9.31 4.64
CA VAL A 36 5.05 8.47 5.30
C VAL A 36 6.18 8.15 4.33
N ILE A 37 5.86 7.67 3.12
CA ILE A 37 6.88 7.33 2.12
C ILE A 37 7.71 8.57 1.78
N GLU A 38 7.08 9.69 1.44
CA GLU A 38 7.78 10.93 1.11
C GLU A 38 8.69 11.42 2.24
N LYS A 39 8.24 11.32 3.49
CA LYS A 39 9.04 11.72 4.65
C LYS A 39 10.24 10.79 4.82
N CYS A 40 10.05 9.48 4.74
CA CYS A 40 11.15 8.51 4.82
C CYS A 40 12.14 8.69 3.67
N THR A 41 11.67 8.89 2.44
CA THR A 41 12.53 9.14 1.27
C THR A 41 13.37 10.40 1.45
N LYS A 42 12.81 11.49 2.00
CA LYS A 42 13.57 12.72 2.31
C LYS A 42 14.67 12.48 3.34
N GLU A 43 14.40 11.65 4.34
CA GLU A 43 15.37 11.28 5.39
C GLU A 43 16.30 10.10 4.97
N LYS A 44 16.18 9.61 3.73
CA LYS A 44 16.91 8.42 3.21
C LYS A 44 16.68 7.15 4.06
N ILE A 45 15.48 7.01 4.60
CA ILE A 45 15.01 5.83 5.33
C ILE A 45 14.25 4.93 4.37
N GLU A 46 14.62 3.65 4.34
CA GLU A 46 13.93 2.67 3.52
C GLU A 46 12.52 2.39 4.04
N THR A 47 11.57 2.24 3.12
CA THR A 47 10.19 1.88 3.45
C THR A 47 9.80 0.57 2.78
N THR A 48 9.27 -0.34 3.59
CA THR A 48 8.72 -1.60 3.13
C THR A 48 7.21 -1.59 3.28
N MET A 49 6.50 -1.86 2.20
CA MET A 49 5.05 -2.02 2.25
C MET A 49 4.68 -3.49 2.35
N SER A 50 4.03 -3.85 3.45
CA SER A 50 3.39 -5.15 3.61
C SER A 50 1.93 -5.11 3.18
N PHE A 51 1.48 -6.21 2.59
CA PHE A 51 0.09 -6.39 2.11
C PHE A 51 -0.25 -5.46 0.94
N LEU A 52 0.53 -5.57 -0.15
CA LEU A 52 0.40 -4.75 -1.34
C LEU A 52 -0.87 -5.04 -2.17
N THR A 53 -1.42 -6.25 -2.12
CA THR A 53 -2.51 -6.71 -2.99
C THR A 53 -3.68 -5.72 -3.16
N PRO A 54 -4.26 -5.12 -2.08
CA PRO A 54 -5.34 -4.14 -2.24
C PRO A 54 -4.89 -2.81 -2.86
N LEU A 55 -3.58 -2.53 -2.89
CA LEU A 55 -2.96 -1.31 -3.40
C LEU A 55 -2.28 -1.50 -4.76
N LYS A 56 -2.44 -2.67 -5.40
CA LYS A 56 -1.92 -2.95 -6.74
C LYS A 56 -2.24 -1.84 -7.75
N ALA A 57 -3.44 -1.27 -7.66
CA ALA A 57 -3.90 -0.19 -8.55
C ALA A 57 -3.12 1.13 -8.40
N VAL A 58 -2.51 1.38 -7.24
CA VAL A 58 -1.72 2.58 -6.95
C VAL A 58 -0.22 2.30 -6.85
N LEU A 59 0.20 1.08 -7.17
CA LEU A 59 1.61 0.68 -7.14
C LEU A 59 2.52 1.62 -7.96
N PRO A 60 2.16 2.08 -9.18
CA PRO A 60 2.99 3.03 -9.92
C PRO A 60 3.27 4.32 -9.15
N GLN A 61 2.25 4.87 -8.46
CA GLN A 61 2.37 6.08 -7.65
C GLN A 61 3.24 5.86 -6.41
N LEU A 62 3.22 4.64 -5.84
CA LEU A 62 4.08 4.26 -4.72
C LEU A 62 5.55 4.15 -5.16
N LEU A 63 5.80 3.58 -6.35
CA LEU A 63 7.14 3.49 -6.93
C LEU A 63 7.70 4.88 -7.29
N GLU A 64 6.88 5.76 -7.85
CA GLU A 64 7.25 7.16 -8.13
C GLU A 64 7.72 7.88 -6.86
N LYS A 65 7.06 7.61 -5.73
CA LYS A 65 7.43 8.15 -4.41
C LYS A 65 8.63 7.45 -3.78
N ARG A 66 9.27 6.49 -4.47
CA ARG A 66 10.44 5.72 -4.03
C ARG A 66 10.18 4.79 -2.85
N LEU A 67 9.04 4.09 -2.87
CA LEU A 67 8.85 2.91 -2.01
C LEU A 67 10.01 1.93 -2.23
N SER A 68 10.68 1.51 -1.16
CA SER A 68 11.95 0.78 -1.25
C SER A 68 11.76 -0.72 -1.48
N SER A 69 10.72 -1.32 -0.88
CA SER A 69 10.44 -2.74 -1.04
C SER A 69 8.98 -3.09 -0.74
N VAL A 70 8.55 -4.26 -1.21
CA VAL A 70 7.20 -4.80 -0.99
C VAL A 70 7.27 -6.23 -0.47
N THR A 71 6.40 -6.58 0.47
CA THR A 71 6.19 -7.98 0.88
C THR A 71 4.87 -8.50 0.32
N LEU A 72 4.91 -9.72 -0.20
CA LEU A 72 3.78 -10.37 -0.86
C LEU A 72 3.85 -11.89 -0.68
N GLN A 73 2.73 -12.56 -0.94
CA GLN A 73 2.67 -14.02 -0.95
C GLN A 73 3.45 -14.57 -2.15
N ALA A 74 4.12 -15.71 -1.98
CA ALA A 74 5.03 -16.27 -2.97
C ALA A 74 4.37 -16.54 -4.34
N ASP A 75 3.11 -16.95 -4.33
CA ASP A 75 2.30 -17.18 -5.54
C ASP A 75 2.02 -15.91 -6.36
N ARG A 76 2.17 -14.71 -5.76
CA ARG A 76 1.95 -13.42 -6.41
C ARG A 76 3.22 -12.77 -6.97
N ILE A 77 4.40 -13.40 -6.79
CA ILE A 77 5.70 -12.84 -7.22
C ILE A 77 5.71 -12.50 -8.71
N ASN A 78 5.26 -13.42 -9.55
CA ASN A 78 5.29 -13.22 -11.00
C ASN A 78 4.34 -12.10 -11.47
N GLU A 79 3.16 -11.99 -10.85
CA GLU A 79 2.18 -10.97 -11.19
C GLU A 79 2.67 -9.58 -10.79
N ILE A 80 3.10 -9.41 -9.53
CA ILE A 80 3.58 -8.13 -9.03
C ILE A 80 4.89 -7.73 -9.70
N GLY A 81 5.80 -8.68 -9.93
CA GLY A 81 7.06 -8.43 -10.62
C GLY A 81 6.86 -7.88 -12.05
N LYS A 82 5.87 -8.41 -12.80
CA LYS A 82 5.51 -7.87 -14.12
C LYS A 82 5.03 -6.43 -14.04
N LEU A 83 4.16 -6.10 -13.08
CA LEU A 83 3.65 -4.73 -12.92
C LEU A 83 4.75 -3.73 -12.56
N ILE A 84 5.68 -4.13 -11.68
CA ILE A 84 6.82 -3.28 -11.33
C ILE A 84 7.67 -3.04 -12.58
N ALA A 85 7.99 -4.10 -13.33
CA ALA A 85 8.75 -4.00 -14.57
C ALA A 85 8.03 -3.19 -15.67
N GLU A 86 6.70 -3.11 -15.65
CA GLU A 86 5.92 -2.25 -16.56
C GLU A 86 5.90 -0.80 -16.09
N ALA A 87 5.86 -0.55 -14.77
CA ALA A 87 5.82 0.79 -14.19
C ALA A 87 7.18 1.51 -14.18
N GLU A 88 8.29 0.77 -14.24
CA GLU A 88 9.66 1.32 -14.28
C GLU A 88 10.18 1.60 -15.71
N LYS A 89 9.40 1.28 -16.76
CA LYS A 89 9.72 1.63 -18.15
C LYS A 89 9.41 3.09 -18.44
#